data_AF-A0A8T7I5N1-F1
#
_entry.id   AF-A0A8T7I5N1-F1
#
_cell.length_a   1.000
_cell.length_b   1.000
_cell.length_c   1.000
_cell.angle_alpha   90.00
_cell.angle_beta   90.00
_cell.angle_gamma   90.00
#
_symmetry.space_group_name_H-M   'P 1'
#
loop_
_entity.id
_entity.type
_entity.pdbx_description
1 polymer ?
#
loop_
_entity_poly.entity_id
_entity_poly.type
_entity_poly.pdbx_seq_one_letter_code
_entity_poly.pdbx_strand_id
1 'polypeptide(L)' 'MASLKKCKDCGHEISKSAESCPNCGRRYRRRWNEIGPFTSILVFGTMFLFLLSMCSQA' A
#
# COMPACT_ATOMS: atom_id res chain seq x y z
N MET A 1 -8.71 5.27 19.79
CA MET A 1 -9.68 4.19 19.48
C MET A 1 -8.91 3.04 18.84
N ALA A 2 -8.66 1.94 19.56
CA ALA A 2 -7.98 0.78 18.99
C ALA A 2 -8.94 0.03 18.06
N SER A 3 -8.62 -0.08 16.78
CA SER A 3 -9.43 -0.87 15.84
C SER A 3 -9.02 -2.34 15.91
N LEU A 4 -9.87 -3.17 16.53
CA LEU A 4 -9.73 -4.62 16.48
C LEU A 4 -10.49 -5.18 15.26
N LYS A 5 -10.00 -6.30 14.72
CA LYS A 5 -10.62 -7.10 13.66
C LYS A 5 -10.65 -8.55 14.12
N LYS A 6 -11.63 -9.33 13.68
CA LYS A 6 -11.60 -10.79 13.87
C LYS A 6 -10.58 -11.43 12.92
N CYS A 7 -9.79 -12.35 13.46
CA CYS A 7 -8.95 -13.25 12.68
C CYS A 7 -9.85 -14.13 11.80
N LYS A 8 -9.55 -14.19 10.50
CA LYS A 8 -10.32 -15.00 9.55
C LYS A 8 -10.14 -16.51 9.71
N ASP A 9 -9.15 -16.95 10.49
CA ASP A 9 -8.86 -18.39 10.69
C ASP A 9 -9.38 -18.91 12.01
N CYS A 10 -9.04 -18.25 13.12
CA CYS A 10 -9.45 -18.70 14.45
C CYS A 10 -10.64 -17.92 15.02
N GLY A 11 -11.07 -16.82 14.40
CA GLY A 11 -12.16 -16.00 14.89
C GLY A 11 -11.83 -15.10 16.09
N HIS A 12 -10.59 -15.16 16.60
CA HIS A 12 -10.15 -14.34 17.74
C HIS A 12 -9.99 -12.86 17.36
N GLU A 13 -10.22 -11.96 18.31
CA GLU A 13 -10.06 -10.53 18.09
C GLU A 13 -8.58 -10.13 18.14
N ILE A 14 -8.14 -9.42 17.11
CA ILE A 14 -6.74 -9.00 16.95
C ILE A 14 -6.68 -7.54 16.50
N SER A 15 -5.57 -6.86 16.78
CA SER A 15 -5.37 -5.50 16.28
C SER A 15 -5.37 -5.48 14.74
N LYS A 16 -6.00 -4.47 14.13
CA LYS A 16 -5.93 -4.29 12.66
C LYS A 16 -4.49 -4.20 12.16
N SER A 17 -3.62 -3.60 12.98
CA SER A 17 -2.19 -3.40 12.73
C SER A 17 -1.34 -4.63 13.05
N ALA A 18 -1.90 -5.68 13.65
CA ALA A 18 -1.15 -6.88 13.98
C ALA A 18 -0.61 -7.54 12.70
N GLU A 19 0.71 -7.73 12.64
CA GLU A 19 1.39 -8.42 11.55
C GLU A 19 1.11 -9.92 11.57
N SER A 20 0.82 -10.48 12.74
CA SER A 20 0.48 -11.88 12.92
C SER A 20 -0.59 -12.03 14.01
N CYS A 21 -1.45 -13.03 13.88
CA CYS A 21 -2.40 -13.39 14.92
C CYS A 21 -1.66 -14.08 16.08
N PRO A 22 -1.72 -13.58 17.33
CA PRO A 22 -1.04 -14.21 18.47
C PRO A 22 -1.68 -15.54 18.88
N ASN A 23 -2.93 -15.79 18.48
CA ASN A 23 -3.66 -16.99 18.88
C ASN A 23 -3.42 -18.18 17.95
N CYS A 24 -3.40 -17.96 16.63
CA CYS A 24 -3.21 -19.04 15.65
C CYS A 24 -1.90 -18.95 14.84
N GLY A 25 -1.15 -17.85 14.96
CA GLY A 25 0.10 -17.64 14.23
C GLY A 25 -0.04 -17.17 12.78
N ARG A 26 -1.27 -16.97 12.27
CA ARG A 26 -1.48 -16.51 10.88
C ARG A 26 -0.85 -15.12 10.66
N ARG A 27 0.03 -15.01 9.67
CA ARG A 27 0.63 -13.73 9.27
C ARG A 27 -0.29 -12.94 8.34
N TYR A 28 -0.47 -11.66 8.61
CA TYR A 28 -1.14 -10.70 7.75
C TYR A 28 -0.08 -9.94 6.96
N ARG A 29 0.01 -10.23 5.66
CA ARG A 29 0.83 -9.43 4.76
C ARG A 29 0.20 -8.03 4.68
N ARG A 30 0.78 -7.04 5.35
CA ARG A 30 0.43 -5.63 5.17
C ARG A 30 0.59 -5.35 3.68
N ARG A 31 -0.49 -4.95 3.02
CA ARG A 31 -0.44 -4.61 1.60
C ARG A 31 0.25 -3.26 1.49
N TRP A 32 1.57 -3.29 1.48
CA TRP A 32 2.48 -2.15 1.35
C TRP A 32 2.48 -1.64 -0.10
N ASN A 33 1.30 -1.30 -0.61
CA ASN A 33 1.15 -0.69 -1.93
C ASN A 33 -0.01 0.29 -1.93
N GLU A 34 0.04 1.23 -0.99
CA GLU A 34 -0.77 2.46 -1.02
C GLU A 34 -0.13 3.53 -1.92
N ILE A 35 0.83 3.15 -2.77
CA ILE A 35 1.16 3.93 -3.97
C ILE A 35 -0.05 3.82 -4.88
N GLY A 36 -1.02 4.70 -4.62
CA GLY A 36 -2.24 4.78 -5.40
C GLY A 36 -1.91 5.06 -6.87
N PRO A 37 -2.84 4.76 -7.79
CA PRO A 37 -2.65 5.04 -9.22
C PRO A 37 -2.26 6.50 -9.50
N PHE A 38 -2.59 7.43 -8.60
CA PHE A 38 -2.22 8.84 -8.64
C PHE A 38 -0.72 9.10 -8.67
N THR A 39 0.08 8.42 -7.82
CA THR A 39 1.52 8.66 -7.78
C THR A 39 2.20 8.19 -9.05
N SER A 40 1.71 7.09 -9.64
CA SER A 40 2.18 6.59 -10.93
C SER A 40 1.92 7.60 -12.05
N ILE A 41 0.69 8.14 -12.14
CA ILE A 41 0.32 9.14 -13.16
C ILE A 41 1.18 10.41 -13.06
N LEU A 42 1.45 10.89 -11.85
CA LEU A 42 2.31 12.07 -11.65
C LEU A 42 3.75 11.81 -12.11
N VAL A 43 4.32 10.63 -11.83
CA VAL A 43 5.68 10.27 -12.27
C VAL A 43 5.75 10.13 -13.79
N PHE A 44 4.81 9.44 -14.42
CA PHE A 44 4.78 9.30 -15.87
C PHE A 44 4.50 10.63 -16.59
N GLY A 45 3.58 11.45 -16.06
CA GLY A 45 3.25 12.76 -16.61
C GLY A 45 4.43 13.74 -16.53
N THR A 46 5.10 13.82 -15.38
CA THR A 46 6.28 14.67 -15.22
C THR A 46 7.46 14.19 -16.06
N MET A 47 7.70 12.87 -16.15
CA MET A 47 8.72 12.31 -17.03
C MET A 47 8.46 12.65 -18.51
N PHE A 48 7.22 12.53 -18.97
CA PHE A 48 6.84 12.83 -20.34
C PHE A 48 6.95 14.33 -20.67
N LEU A 49 6.52 15.20 -19.75
CA LEU A 49 6.70 16.66 -19.86
C LEU A 49 8.17 17.05 -19.94
N PHE A 50 9.03 16.44 -19.11
CA PHE A 50 10.49 16.68 -19.16
C PHE A 50 11.09 16.25 -20.50
N LEU A 51 10.70 15.09 -21.03
CA LEU A 51 11.16 14.62 -22.34
C LEU A 51 10.72 15.54 -23.49
N LEU A 52 9.48 16.02 -23.48
CA LEU A 52 9.00 16.99 -24.46
C LEU A 52 9.77 18.31 -24.38
N SER A 53 10.10 18.77 -23.16
CA SER A 53 10.90 19.99 -22.98
C SER A 53 12.33 19.86 -23.50
N MET A 54 12.97 18.69 -23.35
CA MET A 54 14.30 18.41 -23.89
C MET A 54 14.30 18.32 -25.42
N CYS A 55 13.23 17.77 -26.00
CA CYS A 55 13.03 17.70 -27.45
C CYS A 55 12.83 19.10 -28.09
N SER A 56 12.35 20.08 -27.32
CA SER A 56 12.17 21.46 -27.81
C SER A 56 13.49 22.25 -27.91
N GLN A 57 14.61 21.73 -27.39
CA GLN A 57 15.90 22.42 -27.34
C GLN A 57 16.97 21.81 -28.25
N ALA A 58 16.63 20.76 -28.99
CA ALA A 58 17.46 20.14 -30.04
C ALA A 58 16.93 20.52 -31.43
#